data_AF-A0A131Y939-F1
#
_entry.id   AF-A0A131Y939-F1
#
_cell.length_a   1.000
_cell.length_b   1.000
_cell.length_c   1.000
_cell.angle_alpha   90.00
_cell.angle_beta   90.00
_cell.angle_gamma   90.00
#
_symmetry.space_group_name_H-M   'P 1'
#
loop_
_entity.id
_entity.type
_entity.pdbx_description
1 polymer ?
#
loop_
_entity_poly.entity_id
_entity_poly.type
_entity_poly.pdbx_seq_one_letter_code
_entity_poly.pdbx_strand_id
1 'polypeptide(L)' 'GDLKGLRIKPFKCVTCFKRFASAESLRVHCYYMHRVVKLHCCLGCKRSFKKRYDLRKHWERSPLCQAFGDEDCPPQF' A
#
# COMPACT_ATOMS: atom_id res chain seq x y z
N GLY A 1 -34.22 -25.79 -12.49
CA GLY A 1 -33.23 -25.42 -11.47
C GLY A 1 -32.28 -24.48 -12.13
N ASP A 2 -32.31 -23.18 -11.80
CA ASP A 2 -31.73 -22.16 -12.68
C ASP A 2 -31.25 -20.93 -11.90
N LEU A 3 -30.02 -20.97 -11.38
CA LEU A 3 -29.29 -19.82 -10.82
C LEU A 3 -28.68 -18.93 -11.94
N LYS A 4 -29.42 -18.69 -13.02
CA LYS A 4 -28.99 -17.78 -14.09
C LYS A 4 -29.27 -16.34 -13.67
N GLY A 5 -28.34 -15.70 -12.96
CA GLY A 5 -28.41 -14.24 -12.76
C GLY A 5 -27.61 -13.64 -11.61
N LEU A 6 -27.08 -14.44 -10.68
CA LEU A 6 -26.27 -13.86 -9.61
C LEU A 6 -24.93 -13.41 -10.21
N ARG A 7 -24.64 -12.09 -10.20
CA ARG A 7 -23.28 -11.58 -10.46
C ARG A 7 -22.37 -12.04 -9.32
N ILE A 8 -21.98 -13.31 -9.34
CA ILE A 8 -21.11 -13.90 -8.34
C ILE A 8 -19.77 -13.20 -8.49
N LYS A 9 -19.35 -12.54 -7.41
CA LYS A 9 -18.03 -11.94 -7.26
C LYS A 9 -17.32 -12.68 -6.15
N PRO A 10 -16.82 -13.90 -6.43
CA PRO A 10 -16.30 -14.78 -5.39
C PRO A 10 -14.96 -14.26 -4.85
N PHE A 11 -14.23 -13.49 -5.66
CA PHE A 11 -12.92 -12.97 -5.31
C PHE A 11 -13.05 -11.68 -4.49
N LYS A 12 -12.50 -11.65 -3.28
CA LYS A 12 -12.56 -10.51 -2.36
C LYS A 12 -11.15 -9.98 -2.11
N CYS A 13 -10.95 -8.67 -2.24
CA CYS A 13 -9.73 -8.00 -1.81
C CYS A 13 -9.63 -8.05 -0.28
N VAL A 14 -8.50 -8.49 0.26
CA VAL A 14 -8.28 -8.55 1.72
C VAL A 14 -8.01 -7.17 2.33
N THR A 15 -7.55 -6.21 1.52
CA THR A 15 -7.19 -4.87 1.95
C THR A 15 -8.39 -3.94 2.06
N CYS A 16 -9.21 -3.85 1.01
CA CYS A 16 -10.38 -2.95 0.98
C CYS A 16 -11.74 -3.67 0.92
N PHE A 17 -11.75 -5.00 0.97
CA PHE A 17 -12.95 -5.84 0.96
C PHE A 17 -13.83 -5.77 -0.30
N LYS A 18 -13.37 -5.07 -1.35
CA LYS A 18 -14.06 -5.01 -2.65
C LYS A 18 -14.08 -6.39 -3.33
N ARG A 19 -15.20 -6.72 -3.95
CA ARG A 19 -15.42 -8.01 -4.63
C ARG A 19 -15.30 -7.91 -6.14
N PHE A 20 -14.75 -8.93 -6.77
CA PHE A 20 -14.46 -9.03 -8.21
C PHE A 20 -15.00 -10.33 -8.79
N ALA A 21 -15.37 -10.29 -10.07
CA ALA A 21 -15.90 -11.45 -10.80
C ALA A 21 -14.83 -12.46 -11.20
N SER A 22 -13.58 -12.02 -11.34
CA SER A 22 -12.43 -12.87 -11.69
C SER A 22 -11.21 -12.57 -10.81
N ALA A 23 -10.33 -13.57 -10.68
CA ALA A 23 -9.05 -13.43 -9.98
C ALA A 23 -8.12 -12.42 -10.67
N GLU A 24 -8.18 -12.33 -12.00
CA GLU A 24 -7.39 -11.35 -12.76
C GLU A 24 -7.79 -9.92 -12.44
N SER A 25 -9.09 -9.61 -12.42
CA SER A 25 -9.57 -8.27 -12.04
C SER A 25 -9.19 -7.94 -10.59
N LEU A 26 -9.18 -8.94 -9.69
CA LEU A 26 -8.66 -8.76 -8.33
C LEU A 26 -7.16 -8.47 -8.32
N ARG A 27 -6.33 -9.21 -9.08
CA ARG A 27 -4.87 -8.97 -9.17
C ARG A 27 -4.56 -7.58 -9.70
N VAL A 28 -5.20 -7.18 -10.79
CA VAL A 28 -5.07 -5.84 -11.39
C VAL A 28 -5.46 -4.78 -10.35
N HIS A 29 -6.60 -4.95 -9.70
CA HIS A 29 -7.01 -4.05 -8.63
C HIS A 29 -5.96 -3.97 -7.50
N CYS A 30 -5.47 -5.11 -7.00
CA CYS A 30 -4.45 -5.11 -5.95
C CYS A 30 -3.14 -4.46 -6.43
N TYR A 31 -2.75 -4.65 -7.69
CA TYR A 31 -1.56 -4.04 -8.26
C TYR A 31 -1.68 -2.52 -8.44
N TYR A 32 -2.86 -2.00 -8.80
CA TYR A 32 -3.04 -0.56 -9.03
C TYR A 32 -3.49 0.21 -7.78
N MET A 33 -4.29 -0.41 -6.92
CA MET A 33 -4.91 0.24 -5.76
C MET A 33 -4.22 -0.11 -4.44
N HIS A 34 -3.50 -1.23 -4.38
CA HIS A 34 -2.89 -1.74 -3.16
C HIS A 34 -1.45 -2.17 -3.32
N ARG A 35 -0.80 -1.85 -4.45
CA ARG A 35 0.65 -1.98 -4.55
C ARG A 35 1.23 -0.94 -3.62
N VAL A 36 1.45 -1.38 -2.38
CA VAL A 36 2.21 -0.67 -1.40
C VAL A 36 3.58 -0.46 -2.03
N VAL A 37 3.84 0.76 -2.48
CA VAL A 37 5.21 1.17 -2.72
C VAL A 37 5.84 1.17 -1.33
N LYS A 38 6.86 0.33 -1.09
CA LYS A 38 7.63 0.41 0.16
C LYS A 38 8.26 1.80 0.19
N LEU A 39 7.59 2.73 0.89
CA LEU A 39 8.08 4.08 1.08
C LEU A 39 9.07 4.07 2.23
N HIS A 40 10.00 5.02 2.20
CA HIS A 40 10.95 5.28 3.25
C HIS A 40 10.36 6.37 4.13
N CYS A 41 10.12 6.08 5.40
CA CYS A 41 9.34 6.99 6.24
C CYS A 41 10.18 7.48 7.41
N CYS A 42 10.00 8.75 7.76
CA CYS A 42 10.56 9.31 8.96
C CYS A 42 9.58 9.08 10.12
N LEU A 43 9.98 8.34 11.16
CA LEU A 43 9.10 8.06 12.30
C LEU A 43 8.86 9.30 13.18
N GLY A 44 9.82 10.24 13.24
CA GLY A 44 9.69 11.47 14.02
C GLY A 44 8.60 12.42 13.50
N CYS A 45 8.37 12.47 12.18
CA CYS A 45 7.35 13.34 11.58
C CYS A 45 6.32 12.62 10.70
N LYS A 46 6.37 11.27 10.66
CA LYS A 46 5.51 10.38 9.86
C LYS A 46 5.48 10.68 8.36
N ARG A 47 6.51 11.37 7.84
CA ARG A 47 6.59 11.76 6.43
C ARG A 47 7.18 10.62 5.60
N SER A 48 6.53 10.29 4.48
CA SER A 48 6.92 9.19 3.59
C SER A 48 7.60 9.68 2.32
N PHE A 49 8.64 8.97 1.88
CA PHE A 49 9.48 9.29 0.72
C PHE A 49 9.56 8.10 -0.24
N LYS A 50 9.61 8.36 -1.54
CA LYS A 50 9.65 7.30 -2.57
C LYS A 50 11.03 6.65 -2.71
N LYS A 51 12.11 7.31 -2.27
CA LYS A 51 13.50 6.83 -2.38
C LYS A 51 14.25 7.04 -1.07
N ARG A 52 15.19 6.13 -0.75
CA ARG A 52 16.06 6.25 0.44
C ARG A 52 16.86 7.55 0.45
N TYR A 53 17.32 7.99 -0.74
CA TYR A 53 18.06 9.23 -0.90
C TYR A 53 17.27 10.46 -0.40
N ASP A 54 15.97 10.50 -0.69
CA ASP A 54 15.11 11.63 -0.31
C ASP A 54 14.86 11.65 1.21
N LEU A 55 14.72 10.48 1.84
CA LEU A 55 14.65 10.34 3.30
C LEU A 55 15.96 10.79 3.96
N ARG A 56 17.12 10.38 3.41
CA ARG A 56 18.43 10.81 3.91
C ARG A 56 18.58 12.33 3.86
N LYS A 57 18.25 12.95 2.73
CA LYS A 57 18.23 14.41 2.58
C LYS A 57 17.30 15.09 3.58
N HIS A 58 16.14 14.49 3.86
CA HIS A 58 15.22 15.00 4.87
C HIS A 58 15.86 15.01 6.27
N TRP A 59 16.53 13.92 6.67
CA TRP A 59 17.23 13.84 7.96
C TRP A 59 18.38 14.82 8.07
N GLU A 60 19.22 14.94 7.02
CA GLU A 60 20.33 15.92 6.98
C GLU A 60 19.84 17.36 7.20
N ARG A 61 18.62 17.67 6.78
CA ARG A 61 17.99 18.99 6.92
C ARG A 61 17.05 19.10 8.13
N SER A 62 16.78 18.00 8.83
CA SER A 62 15.80 17.93 9.92
C SER A 62 16.39 17.17 11.10
N PRO A 63 17.34 17.76 11.84
CA PRO A 63 18.05 17.09 12.95
C PRO A 63 17.14 16.67 14.11
N LEU A 64 15.92 17.23 14.20
CA LEU A 64 14.90 16.88 15.20
C LEU A 64 14.10 15.62 14.84
N CYS A 65 14.28 15.08 13.64
CA CYS A 65 13.57 13.90 13.17
C CYS A 65 14.44 12.65 13.35
N GLN A 66 13.97 11.70 14.17
CA GLN A 66 14.73 10.49 14.51
C GLN A 66 14.71 9.44 13.38
N ALA A 67 15.89 8.90 13.07
CA ALA A 67 16.11 7.89 12.05
C ALA A 67 16.05 6.48 12.66
N PHE A 68 15.01 5.71 12.35
CA PHE A 68 15.04 4.26 12.50
C PHE A 68 14.47 3.63 11.22
N GLY A 69 15.11 2.55 10.79
CA GLY A 69 15.16 2.05 9.42
C GLY A 69 13.82 1.72 8.75
N ASP A 70 13.93 1.52 7.44
CA ASP A 70 12.89 1.15 6.46
C ASP A 70 12.04 -0.10 6.76
N GLU A 71 12.26 -0.75 7.90
CA GLU A 71 11.61 -1.99 8.32
C GLU A 71 10.29 -1.77 9.06
N ASP A 72 10.07 -0.56 9.60
CA ASP A 72 8.87 -0.23 10.41
C ASP A 72 7.94 0.78 9.73
N CYS A 73 8.15 1.12 8.44
CA CYS A 73 7.20 2.00 7.76
C CYS A 73 5.91 1.23 7.43
N PRO A 74 4.75 1.63 7.99
CA PRO A 74 3.49 0.99 7.66
C PRO A 74 3.22 1.16 6.16
N PRO A 75 2.65 0.12 5.51
CA PRO A 75 2.21 0.23 4.14
C PRO A 75 1.24 1.41 4.01
N GLN A 76 1.61 2.40 3.20
CA GLN A 76 0.73 3.53 2.90
C GLN A 76 -0.29 3.03 1.86
N PHE A 77 -1.57 3.02 2.28
CA PHE A 77 -2.72 2.58 1.48
C PHE A 77 -3.24 3.69 0.57
#